data_AF-A0A3Q2QVQ5-F1
#
_entry.id   AF-A0A3Q2QVQ5-F1
#
_cell.length_a   1.000
_cell.length_b   1.000
_cell.length_c   1.000
_cell.angle_alpha   90.00
_cell.angle_beta   90.00
_cell.angle_gamma   90.00
#
_symmetry.space_group_name_H-M   'P 1'
#
loop_
_entity.id
_entity.type
_entity.pdbx_description
1 polymer ?
#
loop_
_entity_poly.entity_id
_entity_poly.type
_entity_poly.pdbx_seq_one_letter_code
_entity_poly.pdbx_strand_id
1 'polypeptide(L)'
;MAESEYSFLSGERMKLLILVALFGLSLAQHNPQLKSGRTTIVHLFEWRWADIAAECERFLGPNGFGGVQVSREESMLVSCQLDHIAEQGLFTRNLTWQLILEENCVIDLGGESITSKEYFHLGRVTEFKYGAKLGTVFRKWNGEKLCYTKNWGEGWGFMPNGKAVVFIDNHDNQRGHGAGGGSIVTFWDSKLHKMAVAYMLAHPYGQARIMSSYRWNRNIVNGKDQNDWMGPPSNGDGSTKPVPINPDQTCGDGWVCEHRWRQIKNMVKFRNVVNGQPHVNWWDNQSNQVAFGCGNRGFIVFNNDNWALDVTLNTGLPAGTYCDVISGQKEGSRCTGKQIKVGSDGRAHFYISNTEQDPFIAIHANSKL
;
A
#
# COMPACT_ATOMS: atom_id res chain seq x y z
N MET A 1 -31.69 -30.17 46.48
CA MET A 1 -32.02 -30.46 45.07
C MET A 1 -32.24 -29.12 44.39
N ALA A 2 -31.41 -28.85 43.39
CA ALA A 2 -31.42 -27.63 42.61
C ALA A 2 -32.34 -27.80 41.39
N GLU A 3 -33.07 -26.76 41.00
CA GLU A 3 -33.66 -26.54 39.67
C GLU A 3 -34.14 -25.08 39.64
N SER A 4 -33.29 -24.17 39.16
CA SER A 4 -33.21 -23.61 37.80
C SER A 4 -34.15 -22.42 37.57
N GLU A 5 -33.64 -21.22 37.85
CA GLU A 5 -34.20 -19.97 37.32
C GLU A 5 -33.72 -19.78 35.87
N TYR A 6 -34.58 -20.08 34.90
CA TYR A 6 -34.39 -19.62 33.51
C TYR A 6 -35.36 -18.47 33.24
N SER A 7 -34.85 -17.24 33.31
CA SER A 7 -35.58 -16.03 32.93
C SER A 7 -35.81 -16.01 31.41
N PHE A 8 -37.08 -16.04 31.03
CA PHE A 8 -37.59 -16.00 29.67
C PHE A 8 -37.27 -14.64 29.01
N LEU A 9 -36.38 -14.61 28.01
CA LEU A 9 -36.23 -13.45 27.13
C LEU A 9 -37.51 -13.31 26.30
N SER A 10 -38.20 -12.17 26.36
CA SER A 10 -39.42 -11.92 25.59
C SER A 10 -39.17 -12.08 24.09
N GLY A 11 -40.15 -12.60 23.35
CA GLY A 11 -40.02 -12.90 21.91
C GLY A 11 -39.61 -11.70 21.04
N GLU A 12 -39.84 -10.47 21.49
CA GLU A 12 -39.35 -9.25 20.83
C GLU A 12 -37.85 -9.02 21.03
N ARG A 13 -37.30 -9.33 22.22
CA ARG A 13 -35.85 -9.25 22.47
C ARG A 13 -35.08 -10.31 21.69
N MET A 14 -35.64 -11.51 21.53
CA MET A 14 -35.05 -12.57 20.71
C MET A 14 -35.02 -12.19 19.22
N LYS A 15 -36.10 -11.60 18.69
CA LYS A 15 -36.16 -11.09 17.31
C LYS A 15 -35.19 -9.94 17.08
N LEU A 16 -35.05 -9.02 18.04
CA LEU A 16 -34.10 -7.91 17.96
C LEU A 16 -32.65 -8.42 17.98
N LEU A 17 -32.33 -9.41 18.82
CA LEU A 17 -31.00 -10.04 18.87
C LEU A 17 -30.67 -10.80 17.58
N ILE A 18 -31.65 -11.50 16.98
CA ILE A 18 -31.47 -12.17 15.68
C ILE A 18 -31.27 -11.15 14.55
N LEU A 19 -32.04 -10.05 14.53
CA LEU A 19 -31.86 -8.97 13.56
C LEU A 19 -30.50 -8.28 13.70
N VAL A 20 -30.05 -8.01 14.93
CA VAL A 20 -28.73 -7.43 15.21
C VAL A 20 -27.61 -8.41 14.84
N ALA A 21 -27.78 -9.71 15.08
CA ALA A 21 -26.82 -10.74 14.66
C ALA A 21 -26.76 -10.88 13.13
N LEU A 22 -27.91 -10.86 12.45
CA LEU A 22 -27.98 -10.91 10.98
C LEU A 22 -27.41 -9.64 10.32
N PHE A 23 -27.68 -8.45 10.88
CA PHE A 23 -27.05 -7.19 10.44
C PHE A 23 -25.55 -7.14 10.77
N GLY A 24 -25.12 -7.72 11.90
CA GLY A 24 -23.72 -7.84 12.28
C GLY A 24 -22.94 -8.79 11.36
N LEU A 25 -23.57 -9.91 10.97
CA LEU A 25 -23.02 -10.86 9.99
C LEU A 25 -22.90 -10.25 8.59
N SER A 26 -23.88 -9.45 8.14
CA SER A 26 -23.81 -8.78 6.83
C SER A 26 -22.74 -7.69 6.77
N LEU A 27 -22.43 -7.02 7.89
CA LEU A 27 -21.33 -6.06 7.98
C LEU A 27 -19.95 -6.73 8.12
N ALA A 28 -19.90 -7.94 8.69
CA ALA A 28 -18.67 -8.71 8.86
C ALA A 28 -18.11 -9.28 7.55
N GLN A 29 -18.96 -9.54 6.55
CA GLN A 29 -18.56 -10.10 5.25
C GLN A 29 -17.70 -9.14 4.40
N HIS A 30 -17.71 -7.84 4.70
CA HIS A 30 -16.91 -6.83 3.97
C HIS A 30 -15.68 -6.31 4.75
N ASN A 31 -15.40 -6.87 5.93
CA ASN A 31 -14.21 -6.52 6.69
C ASN A 31 -13.03 -7.33 6.15
N PRO A 32 -11.92 -6.71 5.70
CA PRO A 32 -10.80 -7.43 5.11
C PRO A 32 -10.03 -8.33 6.09
N GLN A 33 -10.49 -8.50 7.33
CA GLN A 33 -9.85 -9.29 8.41
C GLN A 33 -8.33 -9.06 8.54
N LEU A 34 -7.86 -7.86 8.17
CA LEU A 34 -6.48 -7.46 8.37
C LEU A 34 -6.22 -7.37 9.86
N LYS A 35 -5.00 -7.71 10.27
CA LYS A 35 -4.59 -7.50 11.66
C LYS A 35 -4.87 -6.05 12.06
N SER A 36 -5.55 -5.86 13.19
CA SER A 36 -6.00 -4.55 13.67
C SER A 36 -4.89 -3.51 13.59
N GLY A 37 -5.22 -2.33 13.05
CA GLY A 37 -4.29 -1.23 12.84
C GLY A 37 -3.37 -1.36 11.62
N ARG A 38 -3.54 -2.39 10.78
CA ARG A 38 -2.77 -2.57 9.53
C ARG A 38 -3.68 -2.48 8.31
N THR A 39 -3.27 -1.68 7.33
CA THR A 39 -4.12 -1.35 6.17
C THR A 39 -3.39 -1.49 4.84
N THR A 40 -2.21 -2.09 4.79
CA THR A 40 -1.48 -2.32 3.53
C THR A 40 -1.26 -3.81 3.31
N ILE A 41 -1.56 -4.28 2.11
CA ILE A 41 -1.25 -5.63 1.65
C ILE A 41 -0.11 -5.59 0.62
N VAL A 42 0.59 -6.70 0.44
CA VAL A 42 1.60 -6.86 -0.61
C VAL A 42 1.20 -7.99 -1.55
N HIS A 43 1.43 -7.81 -2.85
CA HIS A 43 1.30 -8.86 -3.84
C HIS A 43 2.67 -9.50 -4.06
N LEU A 44 2.87 -10.71 -3.53
CA LEU A 44 4.07 -11.51 -3.75
C LEU A 44 3.85 -12.40 -4.97
N PHE A 45 4.00 -11.80 -6.15
CA PHE A 45 3.61 -12.41 -7.41
C PHE A 45 4.54 -13.56 -7.82
N GLU A 46 3.97 -14.75 -7.99
CA GLU A 46 4.67 -15.98 -8.39
C GLU A 46 5.79 -16.42 -7.41
N TRP A 47 5.70 -16.02 -6.14
CA TRP A 47 6.58 -16.54 -5.09
C TRP A 47 6.21 -17.98 -4.71
N ARG A 48 7.18 -18.76 -4.23
CA ARG A 48 6.91 -20.08 -3.67
C ARG A 48 6.21 -19.95 -2.31
N TRP A 49 5.30 -20.87 -2.01
CA TRP A 49 4.58 -20.91 -0.72
C TRP A 49 5.50 -20.88 0.50
N ALA A 50 6.60 -21.63 0.47
CA ALA A 50 7.57 -21.66 1.56
C ALA A 50 8.24 -20.30 1.79
N ASP A 51 8.54 -19.56 0.71
CA ASP A 51 9.13 -18.22 0.80
C ASP A 51 8.10 -17.21 1.28
N ILE A 52 6.85 -17.30 0.82
CA ILE A 52 5.73 -16.46 1.30
C ILE A 52 5.55 -16.62 2.81
N ALA A 53 5.51 -17.85 3.30
CA ALA A 53 5.37 -18.13 4.74
C ALA A 53 6.53 -17.53 5.54
N ALA A 54 7.77 -17.79 5.12
CA ALA A 54 8.96 -17.23 5.76
C ALA A 54 8.97 -15.68 5.73
N GLU A 55 8.54 -15.08 4.62
CA GLU A 55 8.48 -13.64 4.43
C GLU A 55 7.41 -12.99 5.32
N CYS A 56 6.24 -13.64 5.44
CA CYS A 56 5.18 -13.24 6.37
C CYS A 56 5.68 -13.15 7.81
N GLU A 57 6.38 -14.18 8.28
CA GLU A 57 6.86 -14.26 9.67
C GLU A 57 8.04 -13.33 9.94
N ARG A 58 9.05 -13.36 9.06
CA ARG A 58 10.35 -12.72 9.32
C ARG A 58 10.39 -11.25 8.94
N PHE A 59 9.53 -10.81 8.01
CA PHE A 59 9.62 -9.45 7.47
C PHE A 59 8.28 -8.72 7.47
N LEU A 60 7.24 -9.23 6.80
CA LEU A 60 5.98 -8.50 6.58
C LEU A 60 5.24 -8.26 7.90
N GLY A 61 5.09 -9.31 8.70
CA GLY A 61 4.48 -9.26 10.02
C GLY A 61 5.14 -8.23 10.94
N PRO A 62 6.47 -8.31 11.17
CA PRO A 62 7.21 -7.34 11.98
C PRO A 62 7.21 -5.91 11.42
N ASN A 63 7.12 -5.72 10.10
CA ASN A 63 7.12 -4.40 9.48
C ASN A 63 5.74 -3.77 9.26
N GLY A 64 4.67 -4.44 9.71
CA GLY A 64 3.32 -3.85 9.77
C GLY A 64 2.46 -4.05 8.53
N PHE A 65 2.80 -4.99 7.66
CA PHE A 65 1.91 -5.40 6.58
C PHE A 65 0.71 -6.17 7.15
N GLY A 66 -0.47 -5.96 6.56
CA GLY A 66 -1.74 -6.53 6.98
C GLY A 66 -2.05 -7.89 6.35
N GLY A 67 -1.48 -8.19 5.18
CA GLY A 67 -1.72 -9.45 4.46
C GLY A 67 -0.93 -9.54 3.14
N VAL A 68 -1.04 -10.70 2.49
CA VAL A 68 -0.36 -11.03 1.23
C VAL A 68 -1.38 -11.50 0.19
N GLN A 69 -1.24 -11.03 -1.04
CA GLN A 69 -1.89 -11.58 -2.22
C GLN A 69 -0.94 -12.49 -2.99
N VAL A 70 -1.44 -13.65 -3.43
CA VAL A 70 -0.62 -14.73 -4.02
C VAL A 70 -1.10 -15.28 -5.37
N SER A 71 -2.34 -15.01 -5.82
CA SER A 71 -2.93 -15.61 -7.04
C SER A 71 -3.26 -14.61 -8.15
N ARG A 72 -3.32 -15.13 -9.40
CA ARG A 72 -3.68 -14.42 -10.64
C ARG A 72 -5.18 -14.26 -10.88
N GLU A 73 -6.01 -15.30 -10.68
CA GLU A 73 -7.38 -15.35 -11.26
C GLU A 73 -8.58 -15.56 -10.32
N GLU A 74 -8.40 -15.88 -9.05
CA GLU A 74 -9.41 -15.65 -7.99
C GLU A 74 -8.58 -15.38 -6.74
N SER A 75 -8.77 -14.20 -6.15
CA SER A 75 -7.79 -13.55 -5.28
C SER A 75 -7.75 -14.18 -3.89
N MET A 76 -6.85 -15.15 -3.67
CA MET A 76 -6.58 -15.63 -2.33
C MET A 76 -5.69 -14.62 -1.62
N LEU A 77 -6.26 -13.91 -0.64
CA LEU A 77 -5.50 -13.14 0.34
C LEU A 77 -5.22 -13.95 1.60
N VAL A 78 -3.98 -13.89 2.06
CA VAL A 78 -3.46 -14.62 3.22
C VAL A 78 -3.05 -13.63 4.32
N SER A 79 -3.50 -13.84 5.57
CA SER A 79 -3.06 -13.04 6.72
C SER A 79 -1.64 -13.43 7.11
N CYS A 80 -0.79 -12.45 7.38
CA CYS A 80 0.43 -12.70 8.15
C CYS A 80 0.12 -12.52 9.65
N GLN A 81 -0.63 -13.45 10.26
CA GLN A 81 -0.79 -13.51 11.71
C GLN A 81 0.43 -14.19 12.34
N LEU A 82 0.89 -13.64 13.47
CA LEU A 82 2.03 -14.15 14.24
C LEU A 82 1.52 -15.20 15.22
N ASP A 83 1.15 -16.37 14.71
CA ASP A 83 0.97 -17.57 15.53
C ASP A 83 1.84 -18.67 14.91
N HIS A 84 3.00 -18.87 15.54
CA HIS A 84 3.97 -19.97 15.45
C HIS A 84 3.71 -21.05 14.39
N ILE A 85 4.40 -21.07 13.24
CA ILE A 85 4.48 -22.31 12.41
C ILE A 85 5.84 -22.48 11.70
N ALA A 86 6.61 -23.43 12.22
CA ALA A 86 7.47 -24.27 11.40
C ALA A 86 7.07 -25.73 11.65
N GLU A 87 6.57 -26.44 10.63
CA GLU A 87 7.18 -27.69 10.17
C GLU A 87 6.51 -28.20 8.89
N GLN A 88 7.22 -29.09 8.21
CA GLN A 88 7.14 -29.36 6.78
C GLN A 88 5.87 -30.12 6.34
N GLY A 89 5.50 -29.88 5.08
CA GLY A 89 4.93 -30.92 4.22
C GLY A 89 3.42 -31.10 4.34
N LEU A 90 2.71 -30.53 3.35
CA LEU A 90 1.30 -30.80 3.03
C LEU A 90 0.30 -30.50 4.15
N PHE A 91 -0.36 -29.34 4.01
CA PHE A 91 -1.71 -29.04 4.48
C PHE A 91 -2.33 -30.11 5.39
N THR A 92 -2.13 -30.01 6.70
CA THR A 92 -3.11 -30.41 7.73
C THR A 92 -2.56 -30.14 9.14
N ARG A 93 -3.12 -29.11 9.78
CA ARG A 93 -3.65 -29.05 11.17
C ARG A 93 -3.39 -27.67 11.78
N ASN A 94 -4.50 -26.96 12.01
CA ASN A 94 -4.65 -25.73 12.80
C ASN A 94 -4.13 -24.41 12.21
N LEU A 95 -4.17 -24.26 10.88
CA LEU A 95 -4.26 -22.95 10.25
C LEU A 95 -5.73 -22.67 9.91
N THR A 96 -6.42 -21.84 10.69
CA THR A 96 -7.56 -21.09 10.17
C THR A 96 -7.00 -19.99 9.28
N TRP A 97 -6.64 -20.33 8.03
CA TRP A 97 -6.45 -19.34 6.99
C TRP A 97 -7.79 -18.65 6.77
N GLN A 98 -7.98 -17.46 7.33
CA GLN A 98 -9.16 -16.66 7.03
C GLN A 98 -8.92 -16.02 5.64
N LEU A 99 -9.76 -16.37 4.66
CA LEU A 99 -9.83 -15.69 3.38
C LEU A 99 -10.04 -14.20 3.65
N ILE A 100 -9.09 -13.35 3.26
CA ILE A 100 -9.04 -11.98 3.77
C ILE A 100 -9.70 -10.95 2.87
N LEU A 101 -9.83 -11.16 1.56
CA LEU A 101 -10.71 -10.36 0.71
C LEU A 101 -11.09 -11.19 -0.52
N GLU A 102 -12.37 -11.17 -0.91
CA GLU A 102 -12.73 -11.38 -2.31
C GLU A 102 -12.45 -10.06 -3.04
N GLU A 103 -11.31 -9.98 -3.74
CA GLU A 103 -11.03 -8.86 -4.65
C GLU A 103 -11.54 -9.22 -6.05
N ASN A 104 -12.47 -8.43 -6.57
CA ASN A 104 -12.88 -8.54 -7.96
C ASN A 104 -11.91 -7.74 -8.84
N CYS A 105 -11.18 -8.44 -9.70
CA CYS A 105 -10.39 -7.81 -10.74
C CYS A 105 -11.33 -7.31 -11.83
N VAL A 106 -11.66 -6.02 -11.81
CA VAL A 106 -12.47 -5.37 -12.84
C VAL A 106 -11.65 -4.23 -13.42
N ILE A 107 -11.34 -4.33 -14.70
CA ILE A 107 -10.69 -3.26 -15.44
C ILE A 107 -11.79 -2.31 -15.94
N ASP A 108 -11.97 -1.19 -15.23
CA ASP A 108 -12.90 -0.13 -15.61
C ASP A 108 -12.13 1.18 -15.68
N LEU A 109 -11.79 1.61 -16.90
CA LEU A 109 -11.19 2.92 -17.16
C LEU A 109 -12.25 3.96 -17.61
N GLY A 110 -13.54 3.59 -17.61
CA GLY A 110 -14.64 4.37 -18.16
C GLY A 110 -14.82 4.18 -19.67
N GLY A 111 -16.07 4.29 -20.15
CA GLY A 111 -16.41 4.18 -21.57
C GLY A 111 -16.81 2.79 -22.06
N GLU A 112 -16.84 1.80 -21.17
CA GLU A 112 -17.28 0.42 -21.45
C GLU A 112 -18.67 0.14 -20.84
N SER A 113 -19.34 -0.92 -21.32
CA SER A 113 -20.70 -1.29 -20.87
C SER A 113 -20.73 -1.92 -19.48
N ILE A 114 -19.67 -2.62 -19.10
CA ILE A 114 -19.50 -3.23 -17.76
C ILE A 114 -18.87 -2.18 -16.85
N THR A 115 -19.46 -1.98 -15.68
CA THR A 115 -19.00 -1.02 -14.69
C THR A 115 -18.57 -1.69 -13.40
N SER A 116 -17.55 -1.15 -12.75
CA SER A 116 -17.08 -1.61 -11.43
C SER A 116 -18.19 -1.64 -10.36
N LYS A 117 -19.21 -0.78 -10.50
CA LYS A 117 -20.36 -0.69 -9.58
C LYS A 117 -21.16 -1.97 -9.48
N GLU A 118 -21.23 -2.74 -10.56
CA GLU A 118 -21.95 -4.02 -10.61
C GLU A 118 -21.38 -5.03 -9.61
N TYR A 119 -20.11 -4.87 -9.19
CA TYR A 119 -19.37 -5.81 -8.34
C TYR A 119 -19.24 -5.36 -6.88
N PHE A 120 -19.75 -4.19 -6.50
CA PHE A 120 -19.62 -3.67 -5.13
C PHE A 120 -20.32 -4.50 -4.06
N HIS A 121 -21.29 -5.31 -4.45
CA HIS A 121 -22.03 -6.21 -3.55
C HIS A 121 -21.23 -7.46 -3.18
N LEU A 122 -20.23 -7.83 -3.99
CA LEU A 122 -19.36 -8.98 -3.75
C LEU A 122 -18.17 -8.60 -2.84
N GLY A 123 -17.62 -7.40 -3.00
CA GLY A 123 -16.46 -7.00 -2.20
C GLY A 123 -15.84 -5.69 -2.63
N ARG A 124 -14.54 -5.57 -2.40
CA ARG A 124 -13.74 -4.47 -2.94
C ARG A 124 -13.34 -4.79 -4.39
N VAL A 125 -13.14 -3.74 -5.18
CA VAL A 125 -12.81 -3.82 -6.60
C VAL A 125 -11.49 -3.09 -6.85
N THR A 126 -10.69 -3.63 -7.77
CA THR A 126 -9.46 -2.99 -8.22
C THR A 126 -9.73 -1.66 -8.92
N GLU A 127 -9.22 -0.56 -8.38
CA GLU A 127 -9.37 0.77 -8.97
C GLU A 127 -8.19 1.07 -9.91
N PHE A 128 -8.27 0.60 -11.16
CA PHE A 128 -7.20 0.77 -12.15
C PHE A 128 -6.96 2.24 -12.55
N LYS A 129 -7.96 3.11 -12.43
CA LYS A 129 -7.78 4.55 -12.69
C LYS A 129 -6.78 5.17 -11.73
N TYR A 130 -6.63 4.62 -10.53
CA TYR A 130 -5.72 5.11 -9.50
C TYR A 130 -4.26 5.14 -10.01
N GLY A 131 -3.72 3.98 -10.39
CA GLY A 131 -2.33 3.86 -10.86
C GLY A 131 -2.10 4.58 -12.18
N ALA A 132 -3.05 4.51 -13.11
CA ALA A 132 -2.97 5.18 -14.40
C ALA A 132 -2.90 6.71 -14.25
N LYS A 133 -3.83 7.32 -13.49
CA LYS A 133 -3.86 8.77 -13.27
C LYS A 133 -2.69 9.25 -12.42
N LEU A 134 -2.29 8.50 -11.39
CA LEU A 134 -1.17 8.91 -10.58
C LEU A 134 0.14 8.83 -11.38
N GLY A 135 0.25 7.85 -12.28
CA GLY A 135 1.35 7.73 -13.23
C GLY A 135 1.47 8.91 -14.18
N THR A 136 0.36 9.36 -14.80
CA THR A 136 0.37 10.54 -15.66
C THR A 136 0.76 11.81 -14.89
N VAL A 137 0.27 11.98 -13.66
CA VAL A 137 0.64 13.09 -12.77
C VAL A 137 2.14 13.08 -12.43
N PHE A 138 2.70 11.96 -11.97
CA PHE A 138 4.12 11.90 -11.59
C PHE A 138 5.06 11.99 -12.79
N ARG A 139 4.65 11.48 -13.96
CA ARG A 139 5.38 11.65 -15.21
C ARG A 139 5.20 13.03 -15.83
N LYS A 140 4.31 13.87 -15.29
CA LYS A 140 3.98 15.23 -15.79
C LYS A 140 3.48 15.21 -17.25
N TRP A 141 2.78 14.15 -17.61
CA TRP A 141 2.24 13.97 -18.96
C TRP A 141 1.02 14.85 -19.19
N ASN A 142 0.85 15.33 -20.42
CA ASN A 142 -0.28 16.17 -20.83
C ASN A 142 -0.48 17.43 -19.94
N GLY A 143 0.60 17.92 -19.32
CA GLY A 143 0.55 19.07 -18.42
C GLY A 143 -0.06 18.78 -17.03
N GLU A 144 -0.32 17.51 -16.68
CA GLU A 144 -0.76 17.15 -15.33
C GLU A 144 0.34 17.46 -14.29
N LYS A 145 -0.10 17.89 -13.10
CA LYS A 145 0.79 18.31 -12.01
C LYS A 145 0.32 17.78 -10.67
N LEU A 146 1.25 17.59 -9.72
CA LEU A 146 0.89 17.09 -8.39
C LEU A 146 -0.09 18.02 -7.65
N CYS A 147 -0.06 19.33 -7.86
CA CYS A 147 -1.01 20.25 -7.23
C CYS A 147 -2.50 19.91 -7.53
N TYR A 148 -2.79 19.24 -8.66
CA TYR A 148 -4.14 18.83 -9.02
C TYR A 148 -4.70 17.73 -8.12
N THR A 149 -3.85 17.04 -7.36
CA THR A 149 -4.24 15.91 -6.50
C THR A 149 -4.81 16.34 -5.15
N LYS A 150 -5.12 17.64 -4.95
CA LYS A 150 -5.74 18.16 -3.72
C LYS A 150 -7.05 17.46 -3.34
N ASN A 151 -7.83 17.05 -4.35
CA ASN A 151 -9.09 16.32 -4.22
C ASN A 151 -8.99 14.85 -4.67
N TRP A 152 -7.81 14.25 -4.57
CA TRP A 152 -7.53 12.87 -4.98
C TRP A 152 -8.47 11.85 -4.32
N GLY A 153 -8.89 10.84 -5.07
CA GLY A 153 -9.94 9.89 -4.66
C GLY A 153 -11.21 10.06 -5.49
N GLU A 154 -12.38 10.05 -4.84
CA GLU A 154 -13.68 10.14 -5.52
C GLU A 154 -13.83 11.41 -6.39
N GLY A 155 -13.16 12.51 -6.03
CA GLY A 155 -13.12 13.74 -6.82
C GLY A 155 -12.46 13.61 -8.20
N TRP A 156 -11.71 12.53 -8.43
CA TRP A 156 -11.11 12.16 -9.71
C TRP A 156 -11.95 11.15 -10.50
N GLY A 157 -13.18 10.91 -10.06
CA GLY A 157 -14.08 9.93 -10.69
C GLY A 157 -13.75 8.49 -10.34
N PHE A 158 -13.00 8.27 -9.25
CA PHE A 158 -12.76 6.93 -8.71
C PHE A 158 -13.98 6.44 -7.92
N MET A 159 -14.00 5.13 -7.68
CA MET A 159 -15.05 4.48 -6.90
C MET A 159 -15.07 4.95 -5.43
N PRO A 160 -16.16 4.71 -4.69
CA PRO A 160 -16.23 5.06 -3.27
C PRO A 160 -15.06 4.47 -2.48
N ASN A 161 -14.49 5.26 -1.57
CA ASN A 161 -13.28 4.91 -0.81
C ASN A 161 -13.32 3.51 -0.17
N GLY A 162 -14.46 3.15 0.43
CA GLY A 162 -14.65 1.85 1.08
C GLY A 162 -14.68 0.65 0.14
N LYS A 163 -14.75 0.87 -1.18
CA LYS A 163 -14.84 -0.17 -2.22
C LYS A 163 -13.55 -0.37 -3.00
N ALA A 164 -12.58 0.55 -2.91
CA ALA A 164 -11.37 0.47 -3.71
C ALA A 164 -10.27 -0.40 -3.10
N VAL A 165 -9.64 -1.24 -3.93
CA VAL A 165 -8.25 -1.69 -3.78
C VAL A 165 -7.39 -0.89 -4.75
N VAL A 166 -6.39 -0.19 -4.23
CA VAL A 166 -5.53 0.73 -4.99
C VAL A 166 -4.10 0.23 -5.04
N PHE A 167 -3.46 0.46 -6.17
CA PHE A 167 -2.08 0.08 -6.44
C PHE A 167 -1.49 1.03 -7.49
N ILE A 168 -0.17 1.18 -7.50
CA ILE A 168 0.55 1.96 -8.52
C ILE A 168 0.69 1.15 -9.79
N ASP A 169 1.14 -0.09 -9.62
CA ASP A 169 1.31 -1.09 -10.64
C ASP A 169 0.81 -2.45 -10.13
N ASN A 170 0.46 -3.34 -11.06
CA ASN A 170 0.21 -4.75 -10.80
C ASN A 170 1.06 -5.61 -11.75
N HIS A 171 0.94 -6.93 -11.61
CA HIS A 171 1.71 -7.88 -12.41
C HIS A 171 1.47 -7.75 -13.93
N ASP A 172 0.27 -7.33 -14.35
CA ASP A 172 -0.07 -7.19 -15.77
C ASP A 172 0.46 -5.86 -16.33
N ASN A 173 0.07 -4.74 -15.72
CA ASN A 173 0.35 -3.42 -16.26
C ASN A 173 1.78 -2.94 -16.09
N GLN A 174 2.56 -3.53 -15.19
CA GLN A 174 4.00 -3.27 -15.13
C GLN A 174 4.77 -3.82 -16.35
N ARG A 175 4.14 -4.67 -17.16
CA ARG A 175 4.67 -5.22 -18.42
C ARG A 175 4.13 -4.49 -19.65
N GLY A 176 3.34 -3.43 -19.45
CA GLY A 176 2.67 -2.71 -20.52
C GLY A 176 1.39 -3.40 -21.03
N HIS A 177 0.91 -4.43 -20.33
CA HIS A 177 -0.39 -5.06 -20.58
C HIS A 177 -1.49 -4.34 -19.78
N GLY A 178 -2.75 -4.57 -20.14
CA GLY A 178 -3.88 -4.06 -19.36
C GLY A 178 -3.95 -2.53 -19.21
N ALA A 179 -4.53 -2.09 -18.10
CA ALA A 179 -4.95 -0.71 -17.90
C ALA A 179 -3.80 0.25 -17.52
N GLY A 180 -3.79 1.40 -18.20
CA GLY A 180 -2.88 2.52 -17.96
C GLY A 180 -1.70 2.62 -18.94
N GLY A 181 -1.33 1.52 -19.61
CA GLY A 181 -0.27 1.50 -20.61
C GLY A 181 1.04 2.15 -20.12
N GLY A 182 1.68 2.96 -20.96
CA GLY A 182 2.97 3.60 -20.63
C GLY A 182 2.94 4.58 -19.46
N SER A 183 1.76 4.99 -18.97
CA SER A 183 1.66 5.90 -17.82
C SER A 183 2.06 5.23 -16.52
N ILE A 184 1.87 3.91 -16.41
CA ILE A 184 2.13 3.14 -15.20
C ILE A 184 3.59 3.28 -14.80
N VAL A 185 3.80 3.63 -13.53
CA VAL A 185 5.12 3.77 -12.93
C VAL A 185 5.45 2.44 -12.27
N THR A 186 6.64 1.89 -12.53
CA THR A 186 7.05 0.56 -12.05
C THR A 186 8.40 0.62 -11.36
N PHE A 187 8.90 -0.49 -10.81
CA PHE A 187 10.25 -0.55 -10.23
C PHE A 187 11.37 -0.16 -11.21
N TRP A 188 11.14 -0.27 -12.53
CA TRP A 188 12.08 0.21 -13.55
C TRP A 188 12.27 1.73 -13.50
N ASP A 189 11.26 2.47 -13.05
CA ASP A 189 11.27 3.91 -12.80
C ASP A 189 11.46 4.21 -11.29
N SER A 190 12.41 3.53 -10.64
CA SER A 190 12.52 3.43 -9.17
C SER A 190 12.34 4.74 -8.38
N LYS A 191 12.86 5.88 -8.87
CA LYS A 191 12.70 7.20 -8.23
C LYS A 191 11.23 7.63 -8.19
N LEU A 192 10.54 7.60 -9.34
CA LEU A 192 9.12 7.95 -9.43
C LEU A 192 8.24 6.92 -8.73
N HIS A 193 8.61 5.63 -8.79
CA HIS A 193 7.84 4.56 -8.16
C HIS A 193 7.78 4.72 -6.64
N LYS A 194 8.94 4.99 -6.01
CA LYS A 194 8.99 5.27 -4.56
C LYS A 194 8.12 6.47 -4.18
N MET A 195 8.12 7.53 -4.97
CA MET A 195 7.28 8.71 -4.70
C MET A 195 5.79 8.38 -4.86
N ALA A 196 5.40 7.69 -5.93
CA ALA A 196 4.01 7.32 -6.19
C ALA A 196 3.47 6.36 -5.11
N VAL A 197 4.24 5.34 -4.74
CA VAL A 197 3.88 4.42 -3.64
C VAL A 197 3.79 5.17 -2.31
N ALA A 198 4.73 6.07 -2.01
CA ALA A 198 4.66 6.88 -0.79
C ALA A 198 3.41 7.78 -0.77
N TYR A 199 3.05 8.40 -1.89
CA TYR A 199 1.83 9.19 -2.01
C TYR A 199 0.59 8.33 -1.73
N MET A 200 0.51 7.14 -2.34
CA MET A 200 -0.57 6.18 -2.09
C MET A 200 -0.67 5.76 -0.63
N LEU A 201 0.47 5.50 0.02
CA LEU A 201 0.49 5.05 1.41
C LEU A 201 0.18 6.17 2.40
N ALA A 202 0.52 7.43 2.09
CA ALA A 202 0.18 8.59 2.91
C ALA A 202 -1.27 9.05 2.73
N HIS A 203 -1.84 8.94 1.53
CA HIS A 203 -3.20 9.37 1.24
C HIS A 203 -4.24 8.36 1.80
N PRO A 204 -5.33 8.80 2.45
CA PRO A 204 -6.26 7.89 3.15
C PRO A 204 -7.15 7.05 2.22
N TYR A 205 -7.13 7.32 0.91
CA TYR A 205 -8.00 6.65 -0.06
C TYR A 205 -7.59 5.19 -0.31
N GLY A 206 -8.57 4.31 -0.37
CA GLY A 206 -8.48 2.91 -0.77
C GLY A 206 -7.76 1.97 0.22
N GLN A 207 -7.96 0.68 -0.03
CA GLN A 207 -7.13 -0.38 0.54
C GLN A 207 -5.85 -0.49 -0.30
N ALA A 208 -4.69 -0.18 0.29
CA ALA A 208 -3.44 -0.09 -0.46
C ALA A 208 -2.81 -1.47 -0.68
N ARG A 209 -2.44 -1.77 -1.93
CA ARG A 209 -1.68 -2.95 -2.34
C ARG A 209 -0.35 -2.54 -2.95
N ILE A 210 0.73 -3.07 -2.41
CA ILE A 210 2.10 -2.90 -2.92
C ILE A 210 2.43 -4.08 -3.83
N MET A 211 2.99 -3.81 -5.01
CA MET A 211 3.54 -4.85 -5.87
C MET A 211 4.93 -5.29 -5.38
N SER A 212 5.22 -6.58 -5.45
CA SER A 212 6.56 -7.12 -5.26
C SER A 212 6.92 -8.01 -6.44
N SER A 213 7.91 -7.58 -7.21
CA SER A 213 8.20 -8.07 -8.55
C SER A 213 9.46 -8.91 -8.62
N TYR A 214 9.73 -9.41 -9.81
CA TYR A 214 11.02 -9.95 -10.23
C TYR A 214 11.47 -9.24 -11.51
N ARG A 215 12.78 -9.26 -11.79
CA ARG A 215 13.37 -8.73 -13.02
C ARG A 215 13.28 -9.76 -14.13
N TRP A 216 13.04 -9.28 -15.33
CA TRP A 216 13.18 -10.03 -16.57
C TRP A 216 14.05 -9.25 -17.55
N ASN A 217 14.47 -9.88 -18.65
CA ASN A 217 15.27 -9.23 -19.67
C ASN A 217 14.39 -8.34 -20.56
N ARG A 218 13.94 -7.20 -20.02
CA ARG A 218 13.03 -6.28 -20.70
C ARG A 218 13.63 -5.76 -22.01
N ASN A 219 12.89 -5.92 -23.11
CA ASN A 219 13.33 -5.53 -24.45
C ASN A 219 12.26 -4.70 -25.17
N ILE A 220 12.34 -3.37 -25.06
CA ILE A 220 11.36 -2.46 -25.66
C ILE A 220 11.69 -2.25 -27.14
N VAL A 221 10.82 -2.74 -28.03
CA VAL A 221 10.87 -2.48 -29.47
C VAL A 221 9.57 -1.81 -29.89
N ASN A 222 9.67 -0.63 -30.51
CA ASN A 222 8.51 0.18 -30.93
C ASN A 222 7.48 0.42 -29.81
N GLY A 223 7.96 0.67 -28.59
CA GLY A 223 7.10 0.94 -27.42
C GLY A 223 6.46 -0.29 -26.78
N LYS A 224 6.72 -1.51 -27.27
CA LYS A 224 6.26 -2.77 -26.67
C LYS A 224 7.43 -3.61 -26.20
N ASP A 225 7.32 -4.18 -25.00
CA ASP A 225 8.27 -5.18 -24.51
C ASP A 225 8.09 -6.51 -25.26
N GLN A 226 9.13 -6.97 -25.95
CA GLN A 226 9.11 -8.25 -26.65
C GLN A 226 9.29 -9.46 -25.71
N ASN A 227 9.69 -9.19 -24.46
CA ASN A 227 9.96 -10.19 -23.43
C ASN A 227 8.99 -10.08 -22.24
N ASP A 228 7.82 -9.47 -22.45
CA ASP A 228 6.75 -9.31 -21.46
C ASP A 228 6.19 -10.65 -20.92
N TRP A 229 6.34 -11.72 -21.69
CA TRP A 229 5.92 -13.09 -21.36
C TRP A 229 6.83 -13.82 -20.38
N MET A 230 8.00 -13.27 -20.03
CA MET A 230 8.97 -13.96 -19.18
C MET A 230 8.43 -14.21 -17.76
N GLY A 231 8.46 -15.48 -17.35
CA GLY A 231 8.09 -15.95 -16.02
C GLY A 231 9.09 -15.56 -14.92
N PRO A 232 8.90 -16.06 -13.69
CA PRO A 232 9.72 -15.69 -12.55
C PRO A 232 11.12 -16.29 -12.67
N PRO A 233 12.10 -15.87 -11.85
CA PRO A 233 13.37 -16.56 -11.72
C PRO A 233 13.15 -18.05 -11.52
N SER A 234 13.63 -18.87 -12.45
CA SER A 234 13.30 -20.30 -12.52
C SER A 234 14.55 -21.17 -12.70
N ASN A 235 14.48 -22.41 -12.23
CA ASN A 235 15.47 -23.45 -12.47
C ASN A 235 15.34 -24.01 -13.89
N GLY A 236 16.30 -24.83 -14.32
CA GLY A 236 16.28 -25.41 -15.67
C GLY A 236 15.10 -26.36 -15.94
N ASP A 237 14.43 -26.83 -14.89
CA ASP A 237 13.22 -27.66 -14.95
C ASP A 237 11.91 -26.84 -14.98
N GLY A 238 12.00 -25.51 -14.97
CA GLY A 238 10.85 -24.60 -14.95
C GLY A 238 10.26 -24.33 -13.56
N SER A 239 10.79 -24.93 -12.50
CA SER A 239 10.37 -24.59 -11.12
C SER A 239 10.86 -23.20 -10.71
N THR A 240 10.02 -22.44 -10.01
CA THR A 240 10.39 -21.13 -9.46
C THR A 240 11.56 -21.26 -8.47
N LYS A 241 12.51 -20.33 -8.52
CA LYS A 241 13.65 -20.26 -7.60
C LYS A 241 13.27 -19.73 -6.22
N PRO A 242 14.03 -20.08 -5.17
CA PRO A 242 13.94 -19.40 -3.87
C PRO A 242 14.12 -17.89 -3.98
N VAL A 243 13.68 -17.17 -2.95
CA VAL A 243 13.98 -15.75 -2.75
C VAL A 243 15.11 -15.60 -1.73
N PRO A 244 16.39 -15.51 -2.15
CA PRO A 244 17.49 -15.29 -1.22
C PRO A 244 17.43 -13.86 -0.66
N ILE A 245 17.71 -13.71 0.63
CA ILE A 245 17.81 -12.41 1.30
C ILE A 245 19.29 -12.07 1.51
N ASN A 246 19.70 -10.93 0.96
CA ASN A 246 21.06 -10.41 1.06
C ASN A 246 21.32 -9.80 2.46
N PRO A 247 22.60 -9.63 2.87
CA PRO A 247 22.94 -9.01 4.16
C PRO A 247 22.36 -7.61 4.37
N ASP A 248 22.21 -6.84 3.29
CA ASP A 248 21.60 -5.50 3.28
C ASP A 248 20.06 -5.52 3.30
N GLN A 249 19.45 -6.70 3.47
CA GLN A 249 18.01 -6.96 3.49
C GLN A 249 17.30 -6.85 2.14
N THR A 250 18.03 -6.65 1.03
CA THR A 250 17.47 -6.77 -0.32
C THR A 250 17.30 -8.23 -0.73
N CYS A 251 16.61 -8.50 -1.83
CA CYS A 251 16.50 -9.84 -2.40
C CYS A 251 17.52 -10.06 -3.51
N GLY A 252 18.00 -11.30 -3.65
CA GLY A 252 18.87 -11.74 -4.72
C GLY A 252 18.12 -12.45 -5.87
N ASP A 253 18.88 -13.07 -6.77
CA ASP A 253 18.38 -13.92 -7.86
C ASP A 253 17.30 -13.30 -8.76
N GLY A 254 17.38 -11.99 -8.96
CA GLY A 254 16.47 -11.26 -9.84
C GLY A 254 15.17 -10.82 -9.17
N TRP A 255 14.86 -11.26 -7.94
CA TRP A 255 13.74 -10.74 -7.17
C TRP A 255 13.96 -9.26 -6.83
N VAL A 256 12.96 -8.42 -7.05
CA VAL A 256 13.06 -6.96 -6.87
C VAL A 256 12.78 -6.57 -5.41
N CYS A 257 11.75 -7.18 -4.82
CA CYS A 257 11.33 -6.96 -3.44
C CYS A 257 11.15 -5.48 -3.09
N GLU A 258 10.33 -4.76 -3.86
CA GLU A 258 9.97 -3.35 -3.61
C GLU A 258 9.47 -3.14 -2.18
N HIS A 259 8.71 -4.10 -1.64
CA HIS A 259 8.23 -4.09 -0.26
C HIS A 259 9.34 -4.04 0.80
N ARG A 260 10.59 -4.42 0.46
CA ARG A 260 11.77 -4.34 1.33
C ARG A 260 12.52 -3.02 1.22
N TRP A 261 12.27 -2.22 0.18
CA TRP A 261 12.90 -0.91 0.03
C TRP A 261 12.53 -0.03 1.23
N ARG A 262 13.54 0.60 1.84
CA ARG A 262 13.36 1.39 3.08
C ARG A 262 12.21 2.39 2.97
N GLN A 263 12.17 3.10 1.85
CA GLN A 263 11.17 4.13 1.54
C GLN A 263 9.76 3.53 1.55
N ILE A 264 9.55 2.37 0.93
CA ILE A 264 8.24 1.71 0.84
C ILE A 264 7.87 1.07 2.19
N LYS A 265 8.76 0.26 2.78
CA LYS A 265 8.59 -0.37 4.09
C LYS A 265 8.25 0.63 5.19
N ASN A 266 8.94 1.77 5.22
CA ASN A 266 8.69 2.80 6.22
C ASN A 266 7.38 3.55 5.94
N MET A 267 6.97 3.70 4.68
CA MET A 267 5.66 4.25 4.35
C MET A 267 4.49 3.31 4.68
N VAL A 268 4.70 2.00 4.71
CA VAL A 268 3.73 1.05 5.31
C VAL A 268 3.55 1.35 6.79
N LYS A 269 4.66 1.57 7.53
CA LYS A 269 4.59 1.97 8.94
C LYS A 269 3.94 3.34 9.10
N PHE A 270 4.24 4.30 8.22
CA PHE A 270 3.58 5.61 8.19
C PHE A 270 2.07 5.44 8.09
N ARG A 271 1.57 4.67 7.11
CA ARG A 271 0.13 4.44 6.90
C ARG A 271 -0.55 3.88 8.16
N ASN A 272 0.10 2.94 8.83
CA ASN A 272 -0.41 2.38 10.09
C ASN A 272 -0.45 3.43 11.22
N VAL A 273 0.59 4.26 11.34
CA VAL A 273 0.68 5.31 12.37
C VAL A 273 -0.41 6.37 12.22
N VAL A 274 -0.77 6.69 10.97
CA VAL A 274 -1.76 7.72 10.63
C VAL A 274 -3.16 7.16 10.34
N ASN A 275 -3.36 5.85 10.55
CA ASN A 275 -4.63 5.21 10.25
C ASN A 275 -5.80 5.90 10.96
N GLY A 276 -6.87 6.18 10.22
CA GLY A 276 -8.06 6.90 10.71
C GLY A 276 -7.90 8.41 10.88
N GLN A 277 -6.75 8.99 10.56
CA GLN A 277 -6.55 10.45 10.63
C GLN A 277 -7.06 11.15 9.36
N PRO A 278 -7.62 12.37 9.49
CA PRO A 278 -8.10 13.13 8.34
C PRO A 278 -6.94 13.65 7.49
N HIS A 279 -7.17 13.77 6.19
CA HIS A 279 -6.29 14.51 5.28
C HIS A 279 -6.42 16.02 5.54
N VAL A 280 -5.35 16.66 5.98
CA VAL A 280 -5.34 18.07 6.46
C VAL A 280 -4.07 18.78 6.01
N ASN A 281 -3.98 20.09 6.27
CA ASN A 281 -2.77 20.90 6.05
C ASN A 281 -2.18 20.76 4.62
N TRP A 282 -3.05 20.66 3.62
CA TRP A 282 -2.64 20.65 2.22
C TRP A 282 -1.93 21.96 1.87
N TRP A 283 -0.78 21.83 1.22
CA TRP A 283 -0.03 22.92 0.63
C TRP A 283 0.46 22.50 -0.76
N ASP A 284 0.46 23.43 -1.70
CA ASP A 284 1.05 23.25 -3.02
C ASP A 284 1.63 24.58 -3.52
N ASN A 285 2.59 24.48 -4.44
CA ASN A 285 3.19 25.62 -5.12
C ASN A 285 2.51 25.93 -6.48
N GLN A 286 1.29 25.43 -6.72
CA GLN A 286 0.61 25.46 -8.02
C GLN A 286 1.35 24.69 -9.15
N SER A 287 2.35 23.88 -8.80
CA SER A 287 3.10 23.03 -9.71
C SER A 287 3.27 21.61 -9.13
N ASN A 288 4.51 21.12 -8.96
CA ASN A 288 4.79 19.76 -8.55
C ASN A 288 5.48 19.66 -7.19
N GLN A 289 5.40 20.72 -6.38
CA GLN A 289 5.73 20.66 -4.95
C GLN A 289 4.43 20.66 -4.16
N VAL A 290 4.21 19.60 -3.40
CA VAL A 290 3.00 19.42 -2.60
C VAL A 290 3.35 18.86 -1.23
N ALA A 291 2.53 19.17 -0.24
CA ALA A 291 2.63 18.63 1.11
C ALA A 291 1.25 18.47 1.71
N PHE A 292 1.10 17.52 2.62
CA PHE A 292 -0.12 17.34 3.39
C PHE A 292 0.14 16.59 4.69
N GLY A 293 -0.76 16.79 5.64
CA GLY A 293 -0.80 16.12 6.93
C GLY A 293 -1.88 15.04 6.99
N CYS A 294 -1.67 14.09 7.90
CA CYS A 294 -2.64 13.10 8.32
C CYS A 294 -2.95 13.34 9.81
N GLY A 295 -3.95 14.19 10.06
CA GLY A 295 -4.27 14.71 11.39
C GLY A 295 -3.05 15.33 12.07
N ASN A 296 -2.80 14.93 13.31
CA ASN A 296 -1.61 15.31 14.10
C ASN A 296 -0.58 14.15 14.21
N ARG A 297 -0.66 13.16 13.31
CA ARG A 297 0.10 11.91 13.41
C ARG A 297 1.15 11.76 12.32
N GLY A 298 1.00 12.40 11.17
CA GLY A 298 1.99 12.35 10.10
C GLY A 298 1.94 13.55 9.18
N PHE A 299 3.06 13.81 8.51
CA PHE A 299 3.20 14.86 7.51
C PHE A 299 4.16 14.40 6.41
N ILE A 300 3.85 14.70 5.16
CA ILE A 300 4.64 14.32 4.00
C ILE A 300 4.79 15.49 3.03
N VAL A 301 5.96 15.59 2.38
CA VAL A 301 6.31 16.65 1.43
C VAL A 301 6.95 16.02 0.20
N PHE A 302 6.52 16.41 -0.99
CA PHE A 302 7.05 15.96 -2.27
C PHE A 302 7.60 17.14 -3.07
N ASN A 303 8.74 16.92 -3.73
CA ASN A 303 9.27 17.80 -4.76
C ASN A 303 9.47 17.03 -6.07
N ASN A 304 8.56 17.22 -7.03
CA ASN A 304 8.68 16.68 -8.39
C ASN A 304 8.82 17.80 -9.45
N ASP A 305 9.10 19.02 -9.00
CA ASP A 305 9.53 20.12 -9.87
C ASP A 305 11.02 20.01 -10.21
N ASN A 306 11.47 20.84 -11.16
CA ASN A 306 12.85 20.84 -11.64
C ASN A 306 13.75 21.83 -10.86
N TRP A 307 13.29 22.31 -9.69
CA TRP A 307 14.03 23.19 -8.79
C TRP A 307 13.85 22.76 -7.33
N ALA A 308 14.70 23.27 -6.44
CA ALA A 308 14.64 22.94 -5.02
C ALA A 308 13.35 23.46 -4.36
N LEU A 309 12.82 22.68 -3.42
CA LEU A 309 11.80 23.10 -2.48
C LEU A 309 12.52 23.64 -1.24
N ASP A 310 12.18 24.87 -0.83
CA ASP A 310 12.70 25.51 0.38
C ASP A 310 11.57 26.32 1.03
N VAL A 311 10.88 25.74 2.01
CA VAL A 311 9.68 26.34 2.59
C VAL A 311 9.45 25.88 4.03
N THR A 312 8.87 26.77 4.84
CA THR A 312 8.36 26.41 6.17
C THR A 312 6.86 26.15 6.10
N LEU A 313 6.43 24.96 6.52
CA LEU A 313 5.04 24.48 6.39
C LEU A 313 4.41 24.19 7.75
N ASN A 314 3.10 24.39 7.87
CA ASN A 314 2.34 23.94 9.03
C ASN A 314 2.13 22.42 8.94
N THR A 315 2.78 21.68 9.83
CA THR A 315 2.72 20.21 9.82
C THR A 315 1.50 19.67 10.56
N GLY A 316 0.97 20.42 11.54
CA GLY A 316 -0.02 19.94 12.50
C GLY A 316 0.53 18.93 13.53
N LEU A 317 1.84 18.63 13.49
CA LEU A 317 2.49 17.73 14.44
C LEU A 317 2.88 18.47 15.72
N PRO A 318 2.93 17.78 16.88
CA PRO A 318 3.48 18.34 18.10
C PRO A 318 4.96 18.73 17.95
N ALA A 319 5.38 19.78 18.65
CA ALA A 319 6.76 20.24 18.66
C ALA A 319 7.76 19.13 19.02
N GLY A 320 8.92 19.13 18.36
CA GLY A 320 10.00 18.19 18.60
C GLY A 320 10.80 17.87 17.34
N THR A 321 11.77 16.97 17.48
CA THR A 321 12.62 16.52 16.38
C THR A 321 12.12 15.18 15.85
N TYR A 322 11.94 15.08 14.53
CA TYR A 322 11.45 13.90 13.85
C TYR A 322 12.48 13.37 12.86
N CYS A 323 12.63 12.06 12.80
CA CYS A 323 13.42 11.41 11.77
C CYS A 323 12.62 11.33 10.47
N ASP A 324 13.24 11.77 9.38
CA ASP A 324 12.73 11.49 8.03
C ASP A 324 12.88 9.99 7.73
N VAL A 325 11.74 9.34 7.53
CA VAL A 325 11.69 7.89 7.30
C VAL A 325 11.98 7.50 5.85
N ILE A 326 12.22 8.47 4.96
CA ILE A 326 12.59 8.24 3.57
C ILE A 326 14.11 8.16 3.42
N SER A 327 14.83 9.21 3.84
CA SER A 327 16.29 9.20 3.83
C SER A 327 16.91 8.27 4.87
N GLY A 328 16.19 7.95 5.95
CA GLY A 328 16.67 7.05 7.00
C GLY A 328 15.55 6.44 7.85
N GLN A 329 15.81 6.28 9.13
CA GLN A 329 14.88 5.76 10.13
C GLN A 329 15.28 6.21 11.55
N LYS A 330 14.36 6.04 12.51
CA LYS A 330 14.65 6.20 13.94
C LYS A 330 15.31 4.93 14.48
N GLU A 331 16.45 5.07 15.14
CA GLU A 331 17.17 4.00 15.83
C GLU A 331 17.46 4.44 17.27
N GLY A 332 16.68 3.95 18.23
CA GLY A 332 16.75 4.44 19.61
C GLY A 332 16.45 5.93 19.68
N SER A 333 17.40 6.73 20.16
CA SER A 333 17.28 8.19 20.27
C SER A 333 17.94 8.97 19.12
N ARG A 334 18.32 8.31 18.01
CA ARG A 334 18.95 8.97 16.85
C ARG A 334 18.20 8.72 15.54
N CYS A 335 18.36 9.64 14.60
CA CYS A 335 17.94 9.49 13.21
C CYS A 335 19.14 9.09 12.35
N THR A 336 18.99 8.11 11.48
CA THR A 336 20.04 7.73 10.50
C THR A 336 20.04 8.60 9.25
N GLY A 337 18.94 9.30 8.99
CA GLY A 337 18.78 10.22 7.86
C GLY A 337 18.57 11.67 8.33
N LYS A 338 17.85 12.44 7.51
CA LYS A 338 17.49 13.84 7.81
C LYS A 338 16.65 13.94 9.08
N GLN A 339 16.78 15.08 9.76
CA GLN A 339 15.99 15.44 10.93
C GLN A 339 15.14 16.67 10.61
N ILE A 340 13.88 16.63 11.01
CA ILE A 340 12.94 17.74 10.86
C ILE A 340 12.56 18.24 12.24
N LYS A 341 12.80 19.53 12.49
CA LYS A 341 12.42 20.18 13.75
C LYS A 341 11.08 20.88 13.58
N VAL A 342 10.08 20.41 14.32
CA VAL A 342 8.75 21.04 14.41
C VAL A 342 8.76 21.99 15.60
N GLY A 343 8.43 23.26 15.34
CA GLY A 343 8.30 24.33 16.34
C GLY A 343 7.08 24.18 17.24
N SER A 344 6.99 25.01 18.28
CA SER A 344 5.82 25.08 19.17
C SER A 344 4.54 25.53 18.47
N ASP A 345 4.68 26.21 17.33
CA ASP A 345 3.60 26.62 16.43
C ASP A 345 3.17 25.52 15.42
N GLY A 346 3.75 24.32 15.52
CA GLY A 346 3.47 23.20 14.62
C GLY A 346 4.12 23.33 13.23
N ARG A 347 4.94 24.36 12.99
CA ARG A 347 5.61 24.57 11.70
C ARG A 347 6.99 23.91 11.65
N ALA A 348 7.40 23.50 10.47
CA ALA A 348 8.75 22.97 10.22
C ALA A 348 9.28 23.44 8.87
N HIS A 349 10.60 23.65 8.81
CA HIS A 349 11.32 23.97 7.59
C HIS A 349 11.68 22.70 6.82
N PHE A 350 11.47 22.74 5.50
CA PHE A 350 11.81 21.66 4.59
C PHE A 350 12.66 22.20 3.44
N TYR A 351 13.81 21.55 3.24
CA TYR A 351 14.64 21.73 2.05
C TYR A 351 14.77 20.40 1.31
N ILE A 352 14.37 20.35 0.05
CA ILE A 352 14.44 19.16 -0.81
C ILE A 352 14.94 19.56 -2.18
N SER A 353 16.18 19.18 -2.52
CA SER A 353 16.69 19.38 -3.88
C SER A 353 16.01 18.44 -4.87
N ASN A 354 15.73 18.91 -6.09
CA ASN A 354 15.18 18.07 -7.17
C ASN A 354 16.16 16.96 -7.62
N THR A 355 17.45 17.11 -7.30
CA THR A 355 18.50 16.12 -7.58
C THR A 355 18.66 15.05 -6.50
N GLU A 356 17.92 15.11 -5.40
CA GLU A 356 17.97 14.08 -4.37
C GLU A 356 17.57 12.69 -4.91
N GLN A 357 18.12 11.65 -4.27
CA GLN A 357 17.78 10.25 -4.57
C GLN A 357 16.28 9.99 -4.40
N ASP A 358 15.70 10.60 -3.37
CA ASP A 358 14.30 10.52 -2.99
C ASP A 358 13.81 11.95 -2.65
N PRO A 359 13.27 12.70 -3.61
CA PRO A 359 12.93 14.12 -3.42
C PRO A 359 11.57 14.26 -2.73
N PHE A 360 11.43 13.60 -1.58
CA PHE A 360 10.28 13.67 -0.70
C PHE A 360 10.69 13.29 0.72
N ILE A 361 10.00 13.85 1.71
CA ILE A 361 10.28 13.67 3.14
C ILE A 361 8.98 13.23 3.81
N ALA A 362 9.07 12.26 4.72
CA ALA A 362 7.93 11.83 5.53
C ALA A 362 8.32 11.74 7.01
N ILE A 363 7.50 12.33 7.87
CA ILE A 363 7.66 12.28 9.33
C ILE A 363 6.34 11.91 9.99
N HIS A 364 6.39 11.19 11.11
CA HIS A 364 5.20 10.74 11.80
C HIS A 364 5.43 10.62 13.32
N ALA A 365 4.36 10.48 14.10
CA ALA A 365 4.41 10.44 15.56
C ALA A 365 5.45 9.45 16.11
N ASN A 366 5.56 8.25 15.52
CA ASN A 366 6.52 7.24 15.95
C ASN A 366 7.97 7.46 15.44
N SER A 367 8.22 8.48 14.61
CA SER A 367 9.57 8.87 14.17
C SER A 367 10.10 10.09 14.92
N LYS A 368 9.29 10.68 15.81
CA LYS A 368 9.72 11.70 16.78
C LYS A 368 10.76 11.11 17.72
N LEU A 369 11.86 11.81 18.00
CA LEU A 369 12.88 11.41 18.96
C LEU A 369 12.37 11.41 20.39
#